data_AF-A0A662V6U9-F1
#
_entry.id   AF-A0A662V6U9-F1
#
_cell.length_a   1.000
_cell.length_b   1.000
_cell.length_c   1.000
_cell.angle_alpha   90.00
_cell.angle_beta   90.00
_cell.angle_gamma   90.00
#
_symmetry.space_group_name_H-M   'P 1'
#
loop_
_entity.id
_entity.type
_entity.pdbx_description
1 polymer ?
#
loop_
_entity_poly.entity_id
_entity_poly.type
_entity_poly.pdbx_seq_one_letter_code
_entity_poly.pdbx_strand_id
1 'polypeptide(L)'
;MNGLPEKYRKNTNLLLLSLLNSLGAINEERAVSIKDIMEFLDIRREIVLEFLNELIRRGYVAKKNGKYFITRTGIRVVMGLIS
;
A
#
# COMPACT_ATOMS: atom_id res chain seq x y z
N MET A 1 -8.63 -22.74 -2.54
CA MET A 1 -8.67 -21.26 -2.62
C MET A 1 -8.05 -20.71 -1.35
N ASN A 2 -6.74 -20.43 -1.34
CA ASN A 2 -6.08 -19.90 -0.14
C ASN A 2 -6.24 -18.38 -0.11
N GLY A 3 -7.35 -17.94 0.47
CA GLY A 3 -7.55 -16.55 0.86
C GLY A 3 -6.72 -16.23 2.10
N LEU A 4 -6.35 -14.96 2.24
CA LEU A 4 -5.60 -14.45 3.39
C LEU A 4 -6.30 -14.82 4.72
N PRO A 5 -5.52 -15.13 5.78
CA PRO A 5 -6.08 -15.38 7.11
C PRO A 5 -6.94 -14.21 7.59
N GLU A 6 -8.06 -14.51 8.23
CA GLU A 6 -9.14 -13.56 8.58
C GLU A 6 -8.64 -12.33 9.35
N LYS A 7 -7.67 -12.50 10.24
CA LYS A 7 -7.04 -11.42 11.03
C LYS A 7 -6.38 -10.33 10.18
N TYR A 8 -5.99 -10.63 8.94
CA TYR A 8 -5.40 -9.64 8.04
C TYR A 8 -6.44 -8.89 7.22
N ARG A 9 -7.62 -9.48 6.93
CA ARG A 9 -8.61 -8.90 5.99
C ARG A 9 -9.15 -7.54 6.40
N LYS A 10 -9.36 -7.29 7.69
CA LYS A 10 -9.90 -6.02 8.20
C LYS A 10 -8.87 -4.88 8.21
N ASN A 11 -7.59 -5.20 8.04
CA ASN A 11 -6.47 -4.26 8.18
C ASN A 11 -5.47 -4.27 7.01
N THR A 12 -5.71 -5.00 5.91
CA THR A 12 -4.71 -5.14 4.84
C THR A 12 -4.39 -3.83 4.13
N ASN A 13 -5.38 -2.96 3.95
CA ASN A 13 -5.16 -1.63 3.35
C ASN A 13 -4.30 -0.75 4.25
N LEU A 14 -4.54 -0.79 5.57
CA LEU A 14 -3.70 -0.11 6.56
C LEU A 14 -2.30 -0.74 6.64
N LEU A 15 -2.18 -2.06 6.52
CA LEU A 15 -0.90 -2.77 6.50
C LEU A 15 -0.04 -2.31 5.32
N LEU A 16 -0.62 -2.30 4.11
CA LEU A 16 0.10 -1.90 2.90
C LEU A 16 0.45 -0.41 2.91
N LEU A 17 -0.47 0.46 3.38
CA LEU A 17 -0.18 1.87 3.60
C LEU A 17 0.92 2.09 4.63
N SER A 18 0.90 1.35 5.74
CA SER A 18 1.93 1.40 6.79
C SER A 18 3.28 0.92 6.27
N LEU A 19 3.30 -0.12 5.42
CA LEU A 19 4.51 -0.59 4.77
C LEU A 19 5.11 0.46 3.84
N LEU A 20 4.30 1.06 2.96
CA LEU A 20 4.77 2.14 2.10
C LEU A 20 5.36 3.28 2.94
N ASN A 21 4.77 3.55 4.11
CA ASN A 21 5.25 4.59 5.02
C ASN A 21 6.59 4.20 5.65
N SER A 22 6.75 2.95 6.09
CA SER A 22 8.02 2.45 6.64
C SER A 22 9.14 2.39 5.60
N LEU A 23 8.81 2.15 4.33
CA LEU A 23 9.75 2.24 3.21
C LEU A 23 10.08 3.69 2.82
N GLY A 24 9.44 4.68 3.46
CA GLY A 24 9.64 6.09 3.16
C GLY A 24 9.02 6.54 1.85
N ALA A 25 8.12 5.75 1.25
CA ALA A 25 7.46 6.04 -0.03
C ALA A 25 6.35 7.09 0.12
N ILE A 26 6.67 8.24 0.72
CA ILE A 26 5.73 9.31 1.10
C ILE A 26 5.59 10.42 0.05
N ASN A 27 6.29 10.31 -1.08
CA ASN A 27 6.22 11.21 -2.22
C ASN A 27 6.72 10.51 -3.49
N GLU A 28 6.62 11.20 -4.62
CA GLU A 28 7.01 10.66 -5.92
C GLU A 28 8.51 10.31 -6.02
N GLU A 29 9.39 11.15 -5.46
CA GLU A 29 10.84 10.96 -5.49
C GLU A 29 11.28 9.70 -4.72
N ARG A 30 10.48 9.28 -3.74
CA ARG A 30 10.70 8.09 -2.92
C ARG A 30 9.80 6.91 -3.31
N ALA A 31 9.18 6.94 -4.48
CA ALA A 31 8.29 5.87 -4.91
C ALA A 31 9.03 4.52 -5.01
N VAL A 32 8.35 3.45 -4.59
CA VAL A 32 8.90 2.09 -4.55
C VAL A 32 8.27 1.20 -5.61
N SER A 33 9.02 0.22 -6.09
CA SER A 33 8.52 -0.75 -7.07
C SER A 33 7.65 -1.82 -6.40
N ILE A 34 6.84 -2.52 -7.20
CA ILE A 34 6.11 -3.68 -6.69
C ILE A 34 7.04 -4.79 -6.20
N LYS A 35 8.23 -4.91 -6.78
CA LYS A 35 9.22 -5.90 -6.34
C LYS A 35 9.64 -5.61 -4.91
N ASP A 36 9.96 -4.35 -4.61
CA ASP A 36 10.33 -3.92 -3.26
C ASP A 36 9.20 -4.24 -2.27
N ILE A 37 7.94 -3.92 -2.62
CA ILE A 37 6.77 -4.22 -1.76
C ILE A 37 6.63 -5.73 -1.49
N MET A 38 6.81 -6.57 -2.52
CA MET A 38 6.71 -8.03 -2.40
C MET A 38 7.86 -8.66 -1.61
N GLU A 39 9.05 -8.03 -1.56
CA GLU A 39 10.15 -8.52 -0.72
C GLU A 39 9.81 -8.42 0.79
N PHE A 40 8.96 -7.47 1.18
CA PHE A 40 8.51 -7.30 2.58
C PHE A 40 7.23 -8.06 2.91
N LEU A 41 6.37 -8.28 1.91
CA LEU A 41 5.12 -8.98 2.04
C LEU A 41 5.27 -10.29 1.29
N ASP A 42 5.51 -11.40 2.00
CA ASP A 42 5.52 -12.77 1.46
C ASP A 42 4.12 -13.18 0.95
N ILE A 43 3.65 -12.46 -0.07
CA ILE A 43 2.30 -12.43 -0.61
C ILE A 43 2.42 -12.36 -2.12
N ARG A 44 1.51 -13.07 -2.80
CA ARG A 44 1.44 -13.10 -4.27
C ARG A 44 1.23 -11.71 -4.87
N ARG A 45 1.88 -11.47 -6.01
CA ARG A 45 1.84 -10.20 -6.75
C ARG A 45 0.42 -9.71 -7.04
N GLU A 46 -0.46 -10.63 -7.42
CA GLU A 46 -1.84 -10.32 -7.81
C GLU A 46 -2.62 -9.71 -6.65
N ILE A 47 -2.42 -10.27 -5.45
CA ILE A 47 -3.05 -9.78 -4.22
C ILE A 47 -2.54 -8.38 -3.86
N VAL A 48 -1.22 -8.17 -3.96
CA VAL A 48 -0.62 -6.84 -3.72
C VAL A 48 -1.17 -5.80 -4.70
N LEU A 49 -1.33 -6.17 -5.97
CA LEU A 49 -1.91 -5.29 -7.00
C LEU A 49 -3.37 -4.97 -6.72
N GLU A 50 -4.18 -5.93 -6.30
CA GLU A 50 -5.58 -5.69 -5.90
C GLU A 50 -5.67 -4.63 -4.79
N PHE A 51 -4.83 -4.74 -3.76
CA PHE A 51 -4.80 -3.76 -2.67
C PHE A 51 -4.27 -2.40 -3.12
N LEU A 52 -3.19 -2.35 -3.92
CA LEU A 52 -2.68 -1.09 -4.47
C LEU A 52 -3.75 -0.39 -5.31
N ASN A 53 -4.49 -1.13 -6.14
CA ASN A 53 -5.56 -0.58 -6.96
C ASN A 53 -6.72 -0.04 -6.10
N GLU A 54 -7.08 -0.73 -5.01
CA GLU A 54 -8.09 -0.23 -4.07
C GLU A 54 -7.64 1.08 -3.40
N LEU A 55 -6.39 1.13 -2.92
CA LEU A 55 -5.80 2.32 -2.30
C LEU A 55 -5.66 3.49 -3.26
N ILE A 56 -5.36 3.22 -4.53
CA ILE A 56 -5.33 4.23 -5.61
C ILE A 56 -6.73 4.77 -5.85
N ARG A 57 -7.74 3.89 -5.97
CA ARG A 57 -9.14 4.32 -6.12
C ARG A 57 -9.62 5.20 -4.98
N ARG A 58 -9.16 4.95 -3.75
CA ARG A 58 -9.45 5.76 -2.56
C ARG A 58 -8.63 7.06 -2.49
N GLY A 59 -7.65 7.24 -3.38
CA GLY A 59 -6.77 8.39 -3.42
C GLY A 59 -5.67 8.39 -2.35
N TYR A 60 -5.40 7.25 -1.71
CA TYR A 60 -4.40 7.13 -0.63
C TYR A 60 -3.01 6.80 -1.17
N VAL A 61 -2.94 6.12 -2.30
CA VAL A 61 -1.70 5.77 -3.01
C VAL A 61 -1.79 6.33 -4.42
N ALA A 62 -0.65 6.73 -4.99
CA ALA A 62 -0.51 7.09 -6.38
C ALA A 62 0.53 6.19 -7.06
N LYS A 63 0.40 6.06 -8.38
CA LYS A 63 1.33 5.30 -9.22
C LYS A 63 1.94 6.22 -10.27
N LYS A 64 3.26 6.21 -10.40
CA LYS A 64 3.99 6.91 -11.47
C LYS A 64 5.15 6.05 -11.95
N ASN A 65 5.32 5.92 -13.27
CA ASN A 65 6.40 5.13 -13.89
C ASN A 65 6.52 3.70 -13.31
N GLY A 66 5.39 3.06 -13.01
CA GLY A 66 5.37 1.70 -12.45
C GLY A 66 5.69 1.59 -10.95
N LYS A 67 5.98 2.71 -10.28
CA LYS A 67 6.27 2.80 -8.85
C LYS A 67 5.10 3.40 -8.07
N TYR A 68 5.04 3.12 -6.77
CA TYR A 68 3.94 3.46 -5.88
C TYR A 68 4.43 4.33 -4.73
N PHE A 69 3.62 5.31 -4.33
CA PHE A 69 3.88 6.18 -3.18
C PHE A 69 2.57 6.64 -2.53
N ILE A 70 2.64 7.00 -1.25
CA ILE A 70 1.52 7.52 -0.48
C ILE A 70 1.26 8.96 -0.87
N THR A 71 -0.02 9.30 -1.08
CA THR A 71 -0.45 10.68 -1.29
C THR A 71 -0.54 11.43 0.05
N ARG A 72 -0.71 12.76 0.01
CA ARG A 72 -1.00 13.53 1.23
C ARG A 72 -2.23 12.99 1.98
N THR A 73 -3.27 12.54 1.27
CA THR A 73 -4.47 11.95 1.87
C THR A 73 -4.14 10.62 2.55
N GLY A 74 -3.36 9.74 1.89
CA GLY A 74 -2.96 8.47 2.48
C GLY A 74 -2.09 8.65 3.74
N ILE A 75 -1.22 9.66 3.77
CA ILE A 75 -0.43 9.98 4.97
C ILE A 75 -1.35 10.32 6.15
N ARG A 76 -2.38 11.14 5.92
CA ARG A 76 -3.36 11.48 6.96
C ARG A 76 -4.12 10.26 7.48
N VAL A 77 -4.44 9.30 6.62
CA VAL A 77 -5.07 8.03 7.02
C VAL A 77 -4.11 7.19 7.89
N VAL A 78 -2.85 7.04 7.48
CA VAL A 78 -1.83 6.28 8.25
C VAL A 78 -1.57 6.90 9.61
N MET A 79 -1.59 8.24 9.69
CA MET A 79 -1.44 8.97 10.95
C MET A 79 -2.70 8.95 11.82
N GLY A 80 -3.80 8.32 11.39
CA GLY A 80 -5.06 8.28 12.13
C GLY A 80 -5.78 9.64 12.20
N LEU A 81 -5.44 10.58 11.31
CA LEU A 81 -6.02 11.92 11.30
C LEU A 81 -7.41 11.94 10.63
N ILE A 82 -7.70 10.96 9.77
CA ILE A 82 -8.96 10.78 9.03
C ILE A 82 -9.22 9.29 8.75
N SER A 83 -10.46 8.91 8.41
CA SER A 83 -10.88 7.54 8.06
C SER A 83 -11.76 7.50 6.81
#